data_AF-A0A2G1YC84-F1
#
_entry.id   AF-A0A2G1YC84-F1
#
_cell.length_a   1.000
_cell.length_b   1.000
_cell.length_c   1.000
_cell.angle_alpha   90.00
_cell.angle_beta   90.00
_cell.angle_gamma   90.00
#
_symmetry.space_group_name_H-M   'P 1'
#
loop_
_entity.id
_entity.type
_entity.pdbx_description
1 polymer ?
#
loop_
_entity_poly.entity_id
_entity_poly.type
_entity_poly.pdbx_seq_one_letter_code
_entity_poly.pdbx_strand_id
1 'polypeptide(L)' 'MEHAQFPKKGFVRLSRILAPVRPIPVSKSTWWQGVKDGKFSKSYKLGPRTTVWKVKNISAIY' A
#
# COMPACT_ATOMS: atom_id res chain seq x y z
N MET A 1 -14.25 14.79 8.86
CA MET A 1 -13.39 13.71 9.39
C MET A 1 -13.69 12.47 8.54
N GLU A 2 -13.09 12.42 7.35
CA GLU A 2 -13.39 11.38 6.36
C GLU A 2 -12.55 10.14 6.68
N HIS A 3 -13.11 9.19 7.41
CA HIS A 3 -12.54 7.85 7.53
C HIS A 3 -12.68 7.19 6.15
N ALA A 4 -11.70 7.44 5.27
CA ALA A 4 -11.66 6.87 3.93
C ALA A 4 -11.55 5.34 4.04
N GLN A 5 -12.71 4.69 4.07
CA GLN A 5 -12.88 3.24 4.12
C GLN A 5 -11.85 2.58 3.19
N PHE A 6 -11.00 1.74 3.77
CA PHE A 6 -10.02 1.01 2.99
C PHE A 6 -10.80 0.06 2.07
N PRO A 7 -10.64 0.15 0.73
CA PRO A 7 -11.48 -0.60 -0.19
C PRO A 7 -11.27 -2.11 0.02
N LYS A 8 -12.31 -2.86 0.35
CA LYS A 8 -12.19 -4.30 0.70
C LYS A 8 -11.63 -5.18 -0.42
N LYS A 9 -11.70 -4.72 -1.68
CA LYS A 9 -11.22 -5.42 -2.87
C LYS A 9 -10.62 -4.41 -3.87
N GLY A 10 -9.65 -4.85 -4.67
CA GLY A 10 -9.04 -4.06 -5.75
C GLY A 10 -7.56 -3.72 -5.53
N PHE A 11 -7.13 -2.64 -6.19
CA PHE A 11 -5.75 -2.16 -6.18
C PHE A 11 -5.66 -0.75 -5.58
N VAL A 12 -4.62 -0.51 -4.78
CA VAL A 12 -4.34 0.79 -4.14
C VAL A 12 -2.95 1.27 -4.49
N ARG A 13 -2.77 2.59 -4.56
CA ARG A 13 -1.47 3.23 -4.81
C ARG A 13 -0.72 3.48 -3.49
N LEU A 14 0.57 3.77 -3.58
CA LEU A 14 1.43 4.05 -2.43
C LEU A 14 0.92 5.21 -1.56
N SER A 15 0.49 6.30 -2.17
CA SER A 15 -0.15 7.43 -1.46
C SER A 15 -1.43 7.03 -0.73
N ARG A 16 -2.07 5.95 -1.21
CA ARG A 16 -3.26 5.33 -0.64
C ARG A 16 -2.87 4.19 0.34
N ILE A 17 -1.61 4.06 0.77
CA ILE A 17 -1.15 3.07 1.76
C ILE A 17 -0.48 3.75 2.96
N LEU A 18 0.27 4.82 2.72
CA LEU A 18 1.04 5.52 3.73
C LEU A 18 0.23 6.59 4.47
N ALA A 19 0.64 6.88 5.70
CA ALA A 19 0.15 7.96 6.57
C ALA A 19 0.04 9.33 5.85
N PRO A 20 -0.83 10.27 6.30
CA PRO A 20 -1.44 10.36 7.65
C PRO A 20 -2.84 9.75 7.83
N VAL A 21 -3.47 9.19 6.79
CA VAL A 21 -4.89 8.74 6.85
C VAL A 21 -5.03 7.20 6.93
N ARG A 22 -3.95 6.47 7.26
CA ARG A 22 -3.81 5.04 6.87
C ARG A 22 -3.07 4.17 7.89
N PRO A 23 -3.27 2.82 7.87
CA PRO A 23 -2.88 1.92 8.96
C PRO A 23 -1.37 1.75 9.18
N ILE A 24 -0.52 2.15 8.22
CA ILE A 24 0.91 1.88 8.28
C ILE A 24 1.68 3.21 8.41
N PRO A 25 2.18 3.56 9.62
CA PRO A 25 2.88 4.81 9.88
C PRO A 25 4.35 4.73 9.44
N VAL A 26 4.58 4.42 8.17
CA VAL A 26 5.93 4.34 7.59
C VAL A 26 6.09 5.31 6.44
N SER A 27 7.32 5.77 6.22
CA SER A 27 7.68 6.61 5.08
C SER A 27 7.70 5.81 3.77
N LYS A 28 7.59 6.50 2.63
CA LYS A 28 7.71 5.89 1.29
C LYS A 28 8.97 5.02 1.16
N SER A 29 10.10 5.52 1.65
CA SER A 29 11.40 4.84 1.63
C SER A 29 11.36 3.52 2.39
N THR A 30 10.84 3.54 3.63
CA THR A 30 10.67 2.35 4.46
C THR A 30 9.75 1.32 3.80
N TRP A 31 8.67 1.77 3.15
CA TRP A 31 7.80 0.89 2.38
C TRP A 31 8.54 0.21 1.23
N TRP A 32 9.28 0.96 0.42
CA TRP A 32 10.05 0.38 -0.68
C TRP A 32 11.12 -0.60 -0.19
N GLN A 33 11.79 -0.30 0.93
CA GLN A 33 12.73 -1.21 1.57
C GLN A 33 12.03 -2.50 2.00
N GLY A 34 10.92 -2.43 2.74
CA GLY A 34 10.23 -3.66 3.16
C GLY A 34 9.57 -4.43 2.01
N VAL A 35 9.22 -3.79 0.88
CA VAL A 35 8.81 -4.50 -0.35
C VAL A 35 10.00 -5.26 -0.95
N LYS A 36 11.21 -4.69 -0.89
CA LYS A 36 12.45 -5.33 -1.32
C LYS A 36 12.85 -6.48 -0.39
N ASP A 37 12.71 -6.30 0.92
CA ASP A 37 12.96 -7.33 1.94
C ASP A 37 11.90 -8.44 1.97
N GLY A 38 10.79 -8.29 1.23
CA GLY A 38 9.68 -9.25 1.23
C GLY A 38 8.78 -9.19 2.48
N LYS A 39 8.98 -8.19 3.35
CA LYS A 39 8.11 -7.90 4.50
C LYS A 39 6.78 -7.26 4.09
N PHE A 40 6.79 -6.47 3.01
CA PHE A 40 5.58 -5.85 2.47
C PHE A 40 5.10 -6.54 1.20
N SER A 41 3.82 -6.35 0.89
CA SER A 41 3.20 -6.99 -0.27
C SER A 41 3.89 -6.64 -1.61
N LYS A 42 3.95 -7.62 -2.51
CA LYS A 42 4.48 -7.42 -3.86
C LYS A 42 3.75 -6.28 -4.58
N SER A 43 4.54 -5.37 -5.14
CA SER A 43 4.05 -4.30 -6.00
C SER A 43 3.67 -4.84 -7.38
N TYR A 44 2.57 -4.36 -7.94
CA TYR A 44 2.07 -4.68 -9.28
C TYR A 44 2.14 -3.43 -10.16
N LYS A 45 2.58 -3.57 -11.41
CA LYS A 45 2.53 -2.46 -12.37
C LYS A 45 1.24 -2.57 -13.19
N LEU A 46 0.37 -1.57 -13.09
CA LEU A 46 -0.83 -1.44 -13.93
C LEU A 46 -0.50 -0.78 -15.28
N GLY A 47 0.62 -0.04 -15.33
CA GLY A 47 1.11 0.60 -16.54
C GLY A 47 2.55 1.10 -16.36
N PRO A 48 3.12 1.76 -17.38
CA PRO A 48 4.54 2.12 -17.41
C PRO A 48 4.98 3.04 -16.24
N ARG A 49 4.06 3.84 -15.68
CA ARG A 49 4.33 4.73 -14.53
C ARG A 49 3.42 4.48 -13.32
N THR A 50 2.61 3.41 -13.35
CA THR A 50 1.57 3.19 -12.34
C THR A 50 1.84 1.90 -11.58
N THR A 51 2.43 2.04 -10.40
CA THR A 51 2.59 0.95 -9.43
C THR A 51 1.43 0.96 -8.43
N VAL A 52 0.85 -0.21 -8.23
CA VAL A 52 -0.28 -0.47 -7.36
C VAL A 52 -0.02 -1.72 -6.51
N TRP A 53 -0.79 -1.89 -5.44
CA TRP A 53 -0.73 -3.03 -4.56
C TRP A 53 -2.14 -3.59 -4.36
N LYS A 54 -2.27 -4.91 -4.26
CA LYS A 54 -3.57 -5.54 -3.96
C LYS A 54 -3.96 -5.25 -2.52
N VAL A 55 -5.18 -4.79 -2.30
CA VAL A 55 -5.66 -4.48 -0.94
C VAL A 55 -5.65 -5.72 -0.06
N LYS A 56 -6.03 -6.89 -0.60
CA LYS A 56 -5.99 -8.17 0.13
C LYS A 56 -4.62 -8.46 0.75
N ASN A 57 -3.53 -8.12 0.06
CA ASN A 57 -2.19 -8.36 0.57
C ASN A 57 -1.76 -7.31 1.60
N ILE A 58 -2.33 -6.10 1.57
CA ILE A 58 -2.02 -5.04 2.55
C ILE A 58 -2.85 -5.22 3.83
N SER A 59 -4.12 -5.59 3.69
CA SER A 59 -5.01 -5.93 4.80
C SER A 59 -4.59 -7.21 5.55
N ALA A 60 -3.61 -7.95 5.04
CA ALA A 60 -3.04 -9.10 5.73
C ALA A 60 -1.83 -8.72 6.61
N ILE A 61 -1.32 -7.49 6.49
CA ILE A 61 -0.11 -7.01 7.18
C ILE A 61 -0.47 -6.19 8.44
N TYR A 62 -1.72 -5.75 8.56
CA TYR A 62 -2.30 -5.09 9.74
C TYR A 62 -3.53 -5.91 10.16
#